data_AF-A0A2L2XLU3-F1
#
_entry.id   AF-A0A2L2XLU3-F1
#
_cell.length_a   1.000
_cell.length_b   1.000
_cell.length_c   1.000
_cell.angle_alpha   90.00
_cell.angle_beta   90.00
_cell.angle_gamma   90.00
#
_symmetry.space_group_name_H-M   'P 1'
#
loop_
_entity.id
_entity.type
_entity.pdbx_description
1 polymer ?
#
loop_
_entity_poly.entity_id
_entity_poly.type
_entity_poly.pdbx_seq_one_letter_code
_entity_poly.pdbx_strand_id
1 'polypeptide(L)'
;MAENLSFQDLYQAGISAFERGQYRLSIEQLNAALALISLGSRAGGEIQIWLISAHQGLGEGEKASEICKQLITHPIYQIREQAKRLLYIIEAPRLKRPDEWMTKIPDLEKLPDSTAQFKKGTNKQKKEEPPAPMQLEQHKNTVFIGLAIAVILLMLWFFAKNG
;
A
#
# COMPACT_ATOMS: atom_id res chain seq x y z
N MET A 1 -22.94 26.19 -15.64
CA MET A 1 -22.29 25.39 -16.70
C MET A 1 -21.46 24.35 -15.97
N ALA A 2 -21.79 23.06 -16.08
CA ALA A 2 -20.99 22.02 -15.44
C ALA A 2 -19.63 21.98 -16.15
N GLU A 3 -18.59 22.33 -15.42
CA GLU A 3 -17.20 22.21 -15.88
C GLU A 3 -16.92 20.72 -16.13
N ASN A 4 -16.71 20.34 -17.39
CA ASN A 4 -16.31 18.98 -17.72
C ASN A 4 -14.84 18.82 -17.29
N LEU A 5 -14.65 18.34 -16.06
CA LEU A 5 -13.35 18.02 -15.51
C LEU A 5 -12.70 16.90 -16.33
N SER A 6 -11.41 17.05 -16.63
CA SER A 6 -10.68 16.03 -17.38
C SER A 6 -10.44 14.79 -16.51
N PHE A 7 -10.12 13.66 -17.15
CA PHE A 7 -9.66 12.46 -16.45
C PHE A 7 -8.54 12.75 -15.44
N GLN A 8 -7.57 13.58 -15.84
CA GLN A 8 -6.42 13.89 -15.01
C GLN A 8 -6.82 14.69 -13.77
N ASP A 9 -7.75 15.64 -13.91
CA ASP A 9 -8.22 16.46 -12.79
C ASP A 9 -8.96 15.60 -11.76
N LEU A 10 -9.87 14.74 -12.23
CA LEU A 10 -10.62 13.81 -11.38
C LEU A 10 -9.70 12.79 -10.70
N TYR A 11 -8.73 12.25 -11.43
CA TYR A 11 -7.76 11.31 -10.88
C TYR A 11 -6.92 11.98 -9.78
N GLN A 12 -6.34 13.16 -10.05
CA GLN A 12 -5.53 13.89 -9.07
C GLN A 12 -6.35 14.33 -7.86
N ALA A 13 -7.59 14.80 -8.07
CA ALA A 13 -8.50 15.13 -6.97
C ALA A 13 -8.79 13.89 -6.09
N GLY A 14 -9.02 12.73 -6.72
CA GLY A 14 -9.25 11.45 -6.06
C GLY A 14 -8.05 10.98 -5.22
N ILE A 15 -6.84 11.05 -5.78
CA ILE A 15 -5.60 10.73 -5.05
C ILE A 15 -5.38 11.70 -3.89
N SER A 16 -5.53 13.00 -4.14
CA SER A 16 -5.33 14.02 -3.10
C SER A 16 -6.33 13.88 -1.95
N ALA A 17 -7.59 13.51 -2.25
CA ALA A 17 -8.58 13.20 -1.22
C ALA A 17 -8.22 11.92 -0.44
N PHE A 18 -7.71 10.89 -1.12
CA PHE A 18 -7.25 9.65 -0.50
C PHE A 18 -6.14 9.93 0.54
N GLU A 19 -5.12 10.69 0.14
CA GLU A 19 -3.97 11.03 0.98
C GLU A 19 -4.34 11.83 2.24
N ARG A 20 -5.45 12.59 2.18
CA ARG A 20 -6.03 13.31 3.33
C ARG A 20 -6.97 12.45 4.19
N GLY A 21 -7.14 11.16 3.87
CA GLY A 21 -8.09 10.28 4.53
C GLY A 21 -9.56 10.57 4.21
N GLN A 22 -9.84 11.40 3.20
CA GLN A 22 -11.20 11.74 2.76
C GLN A 22 -11.73 10.66 1.81
N TYR A 23 -11.81 9.41 2.29
CA TYR A 23 -12.03 8.23 1.43
C TYR A 23 -13.34 8.27 0.64
N ARG A 24 -14.43 8.80 1.20
CA ARG A 24 -15.70 8.96 0.45
C ARG A 24 -15.54 9.87 -0.77
N LEU A 25 -14.88 11.01 -0.59
CA LEU A 25 -14.62 11.95 -1.68
C LEU A 25 -13.64 11.35 -2.70
N SER A 26 -12.63 10.62 -2.22
CA SER A 26 -11.70 9.90 -3.09
C SER A 26 -12.44 8.91 -4.00
N ILE A 27 -13.33 8.09 -3.43
CA ILE A 27 -14.15 7.12 -4.18
C ILE A 27 -15.01 7.81 -5.24
N GLU A 28 -15.63 8.94 -4.91
CA GLU A 28 -16.44 9.70 -5.85
C GLU A 28 -15.63 10.18 -7.06
N GLN A 29 -14.50 10.85 -6.79
CA GLN A 29 -13.62 11.40 -7.83
C GLN A 29 -12.96 10.30 -8.68
N LEU A 30 -12.51 9.21 -8.04
CA LEU A 30 -11.89 8.08 -8.73
C LEU A 30 -12.89 7.31 -9.59
N ASN A 31 -14.14 7.14 -9.15
CA ASN A 31 -15.18 6.55 -10.00
C ASN A 31 -15.53 7.45 -11.19
N ALA A 32 -15.58 8.77 -10.98
CA ALA A 32 -15.76 9.72 -12.08
C ALA A 32 -14.61 9.65 -13.09
N ALA A 33 -13.36 9.54 -12.63
CA ALA A 33 -12.20 9.32 -13.50
C ALA A 33 -12.29 7.96 -14.23
N LEU A 34 -12.69 6.89 -13.53
CA LEU A 34 -12.83 5.55 -14.11
C LEU A 34 -13.87 5.50 -15.22
N ALA A 35 -14.95 6.29 -15.12
CA ALA A 35 -15.98 6.40 -16.15
C ALA A 35 -15.47 7.00 -17.47
N LEU A 36 -14.33 7.70 -17.47
CA LEU A 36 -13.73 8.31 -18.66
C LEU A 36 -12.72 7.40 -19.38
N ILE A 37 -12.42 6.22 -18.84
CA ILE A 37 -11.40 5.31 -19.39
C ILE A 37 -11.88 3.86 -19.42
N SER A 38 -11.14 3.00 -20.14
CA SER A 38 -11.43 1.56 -20.15
C SER A 38 -11.00 0.90 -18.84
N LEU A 39 -11.89 0.09 -18.25
CA LEU A 39 -11.59 -0.69 -17.04
C LEU A 39 -10.43 -1.68 -17.22
N GLY A 40 -10.18 -2.14 -18.46
CA GLY A 40 -9.08 -3.06 -18.77
C GLY A 40 -7.74 -2.36 -19.05
N SER A 41 -7.72 -1.02 -19.05
CA SER A 41 -6.49 -0.25 -19.21
C SER A 41 -5.61 -0.29 -17.97
N ARG A 42 -4.33 0.07 -18.10
CA ARG A 42 -3.43 0.19 -16.94
C ARG A 42 -3.96 1.17 -15.90
N ALA A 43 -4.35 2.36 -16.33
CA ALA A 43 -4.93 3.38 -15.45
C ALA A 43 -6.24 2.92 -14.81
N GLY A 44 -7.10 2.20 -15.54
CA GLY A 44 -8.35 1.65 -15.02
C GLY A 44 -8.13 0.61 -13.93
N GLY A 45 -7.13 -0.26 -14.11
CA GLY A 45 -6.69 -1.19 -13.08
C GLY A 45 -6.12 -0.48 -11.85
N GLU A 46 -5.25 0.51 -12.04
CA GLU A 46 -4.64 1.29 -10.95
C GLU A 46 -5.69 2.05 -10.13
N ILE A 47 -6.68 2.68 -10.77
CA ILE A 47 -7.80 3.34 -10.08
C ILE A 47 -8.60 2.34 -9.23
N GLN A 48 -8.89 1.15 -9.76
CA GLN A 48 -9.61 0.14 -8.98
C GLN A 48 -8.80 -0.37 -7.79
N ILE A 49 -7.47 -0.41 -7.87
CA ILE A 49 -6.59 -0.70 -6.72
C ILE A 49 -6.68 0.41 -5.65
N TRP A 50 -6.73 1.68 -6.06
CA TRP A 50 -6.98 2.79 -5.14
C TRP A 50 -8.37 2.71 -4.49
N LEU A 51 -9.39 2.36 -5.26
CA LEU A 51 -10.76 2.17 -4.76
C LEU A 51 -10.84 1.06 -3.69
N ILE A 52 -10.14 -0.07 -3.89
CA ILE A 52 -10.04 -1.13 -2.87
C ILE A 52 -9.53 -0.54 -1.56
N SER A 53 -8.44 0.21 -1.61
CA SER A 53 -7.80 0.78 -0.42
C SER A 53 -8.71 1.81 0.25
N ALA A 54 -9.46 2.60 -0.53
CA ALA A 54 -10.39 3.60 -0.01
C ALA A 54 -11.58 2.95 0.69
N HIS A 55 -12.13 1.87 0.12
CA HIS A 55 -13.18 1.07 0.75
C HIS A 55 -12.71 0.41 2.05
N GLN A 56 -11.47 -0.11 2.09
CA GLN A 56 -10.88 -0.61 3.33
C GLN A 56 -10.75 0.49 4.39
N GLY A 57 -10.35 1.71 3.99
CA GLY A 57 -10.29 2.88 4.87
C GLY A 57 -11.64 3.29 5.48
N LEU A 58 -12.76 2.93 4.83
CA LEU A 58 -14.12 3.11 5.34
C LEU A 58 -14.67 1.90 6.11
N GLY A 59 -13.89 0.82 6.24
CA GLY A 59 -14.36 -0.43 6.85
C GLY A 59 -15.27 -1.26 5.94
N GLU A 60 -15.38 -0.92 4.66
CA GLU A 60 -16.23 -1.60 3.67
C GLU A 60 -15.51 -2.80 3.03
N GLY A 61 -15.08 -3.76 3.87
CA GLY A 61 -14.28 -4.91 3.44
C GLY A 61 -14.94 -5.78 2.36
N GLU A 62 -16.27 -5.94 2.40
CA GLU A 62 -17.02 -6.72 1.40
C GLU A 62 -16.88 -6.11 0.00
N LYS A 63 -17.10 -4.80 -0.16
CA LYS A 63 -16.95 -4.07 -1.44
C LYS A 63 -15.51 -4.15 -1.93
N ALA A 64 -14.54 -3.95 -1.03
CA ALA A 64 -13.14 -4.08 -1.35
C ALA A 64 -12.80 -5.50 -1.88
N SER A 65 -13.34 -6.55 -1.26
CA SER A 65 -13.15 -7.94 -1.71
C SER A 65 -13.77 -8.20 -3.08
N GLU A 66 -14.93 -7.61 -3.38
CA GLU A 66 -15.62 -7.75 -4.65
C GLU A 66 -14.81 -7.14 -5.80
N ILE A 67 -14.29 -5.93 -5.61
CA ILE A 67 -13.41 -5.28 -6.60
C ILE A 67 -12.15 -6.13 -6.82
N CYS A 68 -11.54 -6.65 -5.75
CA CYS A 68 -10.40 -7.57 -5.87
C CYS A 68 -10.74 -8.80 -6.72
N LYS A 69 -11.89 -9.45 -6.48
CA LYS A 69 -12.39 -10.62 -7.22
C LYS A 69 -12.65 -10.33 -8.70
N GLN A 70 -12.99 -9.09 -9.06
CA GLN A 70 -13.09 -8.68 -10.45
C GLN A 70 -11.71 -8.45 -11.08
N LEU A 71 -10.77 -7.85 -10.33
CA LEU A 71 -9.43 -7.53 -10.83
C LEU A 71 -8.52 -8.75 -11.02
N ILE A 72 -8.80 -9.89 -10.39
CA ILE A 72 -8.00 -11.11 -10.64
C ILE A 72 -8.08 -11.62 -12.07
N THR A 73 -9.06 -11.18 -12.88
CA THR A 73 -9.18 -11.49 -14.32
C THR A 73 -8.72 -10.34 -15.23
N HIS A 74 -8.15 -9.27 -14.67
CA HIS A 74 -7.72 -8.10 -15.43
C HIS A 74 -6.66 -8.46 -16.50
N PRO A 75 -6.66 -7.87 -17.71
CA PRO A 75 -5.71 -8.22 -18.78
C PRO A 75 -4.23 -8.03 -18.40
N ILE A 76 -3.93 -7.04 -17.54
CA ILE A 76 -2.56 -6.73 -17.11
C ILE A 76 -2.17 -7.59 -15.90
N TYR A 77 -1.08 -8.36 -16.05
CA TYR A 77 -0.56 -9.27 -15.03
C TYR A 77 -0.29 -8.62 -13.67
N GLN A 78 0.37 -7.45 -13.67
CA GLN A 78 0.72 -6.74 -12.44
C GLN A 78 -0.50 -6.37 -11.60
N ILE A 79 -1.61 -5.98 -12.24
CA ILE A 79 -2.87 -5.64 -11.58
C ILE A 79 -3.51 -6.89 -10.98
N ARG A 80 -3.53 -8.01 -11.71
CA ARG A 80 -4.02 -9.30 -11.17
C ARG A 80 -3.26 -9.72 -9.92
N GLU A 81 -1.93 -9.63 -9.96
CA GLU A 81 -1.08 -10.01 -8.84
C GLU A 81 -1.27 -9.09 -7.62
N GLN A 82 -1.44 -7.78 -7.82
CA GLN A 82 -1.79 -6.87 -6.73
C GLN A 82 -3.16 -7.21 -6.13
N ALA A 83 -4.17 -7.43 -6.96
CA ALA A 83 -5.51 -7.78 -6.51
C ALA A 83 -5.56 -9.09 -5.70
N LYS A 84 -4.84 -10.14 -6.14
CA LYS A 84 -4.72 -11.41 -5.38
C LYS A 84 -4.13 -11.20 -3.99
N ARG A 85 -3.06 -10.38 -3.88
CA ARG A 85 -2.43 -10.07 -2.58
C ARG A 85 -3.39 -9.31 -1.67
N LEU A 86 -4.10 -8.31 -2.20
CA LEU A 86 -5.09 -7.55 -1.43
C LEU A 86 -6.25 -8.43 -0.99
N LEU A 87 -6.74 -9.30 -1.88
CA LEU A 87 -7.81 -10.25 -1.56
C LEU A 87 -7.43 -11.17 -0.40
N TYR A 88 -6.22 -11.72 -0.43
CA TYR A 88 -5.69 -12.56 0.64
C TYR A 88 -5.66 -11.83 2.00
N ILE A 89 -5.28 -10.55 2.01
CA ILE A 89 -5.25 -9.74 3.23
C ILE A 89 -6.68 -9.48 3.73
N ILE A 90 -7.60 -9.14 2.84
CA ILE A 90 -8.99 -8.79 3.19
C ILE A 90 -9.74 -10.02 3.73
N GLU A 91 -9.56 -11.18 3.11
CA GLU A 91 -10.27 -12.41 3.48
C GLU A 91 -9.57 -13.21 4.59
N ALA A 92 -8.46 -12.72 5.13
CA ALA A 92 -7.72 -13.39 6.17
C ALA A 92 -8.62 -13.70 7.39
N PRO A 93 -8.65 -14.96 7.88
CA PRO A 93 -9.50 -15.31 9.01
C PRO A 93 -9.03 -14.61 10.27
N ARG A 94 -9.97 -14.18 11.11
CA ARG A 94 -9.64 -13.60 12.42
C ARG A 94 -9.01 -14.68 13.29
N LEU A 95 -7.86 -14.35 13.88
CA LEU A 95 -7.18 -15.24 14.81
C LEU A 95 -8.06 -15.45 16.05
N LYS A 96 -8.29 -16.71 16.42
CA LYS A 96 -8.93 -17.03 17.69
C LYS A 96 -8.04 -16.52 18.83
N ARG A 97 -8.62 -15.83 19.81
CA ARG A 97 -7.93 -15.42 21.04
C ARG A 97 -8.57 -16.15 22.22
N PRO A 98 -8.09 -17.35 22.58
CA PRO A 98 -8.53 -18.09 23.76
C PRO A 98 -8.28 -17.27 25.03
N ASP A 99 -9.21 -17.37 25.98
CA ASP A 99 -9.09 -16.69 27.27
C ASP A 99 -7.86 -17.14 28.06
N GLU A 100 -7.42 -18.39 27.88
CA GLU A 100 -6.21 -18.94 28.50
C GLU A 100 -4.93 -18.20 28.11
N TRP A 101 -4.90 -17.53 26.94
CA TRP A 101 -3.75 -16.76 26.46
C TRP A 101 -3.85 -15.28 26.87
N MET A 102 -4.99 -14.87 27.42
CA MET A 102 -5.30 -13.48 27.74
C MET A 102 -5.23 -13.28 29.25
N THR A 103 -4.29 -12.46 29.72
CA THR A 103 -4.35 -11.97 31.10
C THR A 103 -5.49 -10.97 31.23
N LYS A 104 -6.46 -11.24 32.11
CA LYS A 104 -7.55 -10.29 32.41
C LYS A 104 -6.97 -9.10 33.17
N ILE A 105 -7.14 -7.90 32.61
CA ILE A 105 -6.80 -6.67 33.33
C ILE A 105 -7.83 -6.50 34.45
N PRO A 106 -7.41 -6.40 35.72
CA PRO A 106 -8.35 -6.18 36.81
C PRO A 106 -9.00 -4.81 36.69
N ASP A 107 -10.19 -4.70 37.29
CA ASP A 107 -10.94 -3.45 37.38
C ASP A 107 -10.12 -2.39 38.14
N LEU A 108 -9.67 -1.37 37.42
CA LEU A 108 -8.74 -0.37 37.92
C LEU A 108 -9.39 0.60 38.92
N GLU A 109 -10.72 0.76 38.89
CA GLU A 109 -11.46 1.64 39.81
C GLU A 109 -11.50 1.09 41.25
N LYS A 110 -11.26 -0.21 41.42
CA LYS A 110 -11.27 -0.90 42.72
C LYS A 110 -9.88 -1.06 43.31
N LEU A 111 -8.85 -0.56 42.65
CA LEU A 111 -7.51 -0.54 43.22
C LEU A 111 -7.52 0.50 44.35
N PRO A 112 -7.05 0.16 45.56
CA PRO A 112 -6.83 1.18 46.58
C PRO A 112 -5.91 2.26 45.99
N ASP A 113 -6.07 3.53 46.39
CA ASP A 113 -5.16 4.63 46.04
C ASP A 113 -3.73 4.21 46.39
N SER A 114 -3.09 3.57 45.42
CA SER A 114 -1.75 3.06 45.56
C SER A 114 -0.91 4.31 45.49
N THR A 115 -0.45 4.80 46.64
CA THR A 115 0.53 5.89 46.70
C THR A 115 1.60 5.55 45.69
N ALA A 116 1.60 6.29 44.58
CA ALA A 116 2.49 5.99 43.47
C ALA A 116 3.89 6.31 43.96
N GLN A 117 4.54 5.34 44.62
CA GLN A 117 5.98 5.33 44.76
C GLN A 117 6.51 5.07 43.36
N PHE A 118 6.53 6.15 42.57
CA PHE A 118 7.46 6.27 41.46
C PHE A 118 8.85 6.07 42.05
N LYS A 119 9.29 4.82 42.13
CA LYS A 119 10.70 4.52 42.22
C LYS A 119 11.23 5.04 40.91
N LYS A 120 11.87 6.21 40.98
CA LYS A 120 12.68 6.76 39.90
C LYS A 120 13.71 5.68 39.62
N GLY A 121 13.41 4.82 38.64
CA GLY A 121 14.34 3.81 38.18
C GLY A 121 15.59 4.58 37.82
N THR A 122 16.70 4.28 38.48
CA THR A 122 18.01 4.66 37.98
C THR A 122 18.19 3.84 36.73
N ASN A 123 17.64 4.35 35.64
CA ASN A 123 17.75 3.79 34.32
C ASN A 123 19.21 3.96 33.93
N LYS A 124 20.08 3.05 34.38
CA LYS A 124 21.21 2.64 33.56
C LYS A 124 20.55 2.00 32.36
N GLN A 125 20.27 2.82 31.35
CA GLN A 125 19.99 2.36 30.01
C GLN A 125 21.17 1.47 29.65
N LYS A 126 21.02 0.15 29.82
CA LYS A 126 21.73 -0.76 28.95
C LYS A 126 21.16 -0.39 27.60
N LYS A 127 21.99 0.29 26.82
CA LYS A 127 21.70 0.64 25.43
C LYS A 127 21.49 -0.70 24.72
N GLU A 128 20.27 -1.21 24.75
CA GLU A 128 19.85 -2.23 23.81
C GLU A 128 19.92 -1.53 22.47
N GLU A 129 20.99 -1.90 21.76
CA GLU A 129 21.18 -1.52 20.39
C GLU A 129 19.90 -1.95 19.65
N PRO A 130 19.27 -1.04 18.88
CA PRO A 130 18.12 -1.41 18.08
C PRO A 130 18.45 -2.70 17.34
N PRO A 131 17.52 -3.67 17.25
CA PRO A 131 17.75 -4.83 16.39
C PRO A 131 18.18 -4.28 15.04
N ALA A 132 19.35 -4.73 14.56
CA ALA A 132 19.92 -4.24 13.33
C ALA A 132 18.80 -4.20 12.28
N PRO A 133 18.58 -3.07 11.60
CA PRO A 133 17.53 -3.00 10.59
C PRO A 133 17.69 -4.22 9.70
N MET A 134 16.62 -5.01 9.52
CA MET A 134 16.62 -6.10 8.55
C MET A 134 17.15 -5.50 7.27
N GLN A 135 18.36 -5.90 6.87
CA GLN A 135 18.96 -5.44 5.64
C GLN A 135 18.12 -6.08 4.54
N LEU A 136 17.12 -5.33 4.08
CA LEU A 136 16.46 -5.62 2.84
C LEU A 136 17.57 -5.51 1.81
N GLU A 137 18.03 -6.65 1.29
CA GLU A 137 18.99 -6.73 0.20
C GLU A 137 18.41 -5.94 -0.97
N GLN A 138 18.73 -4.66 -1.01
CA GLN A 138 18.31 -3.76 -2.07
C GLN A 138 19.22 -4.11 -3.24
N HIS A 139 18.79 -5.10 -4.01
CA HIS A 139 19.51 -5.61 -5.17
C HIS A 139 19.61 -4.48 -6.20
N LYS A 140 20.70 -3.70 -6.09
CA LYS A 140 21.00 -2.58 -6.96
C LYS A 140 21.57 -3.16 -8.26
N ASN A 141 20.71 -3.27 -9.27
CA ASN A 141 21.07 -3.79 -10.60
C ASN A 141 21.91 -2.79 -11.41
N THR A 142 23.07 -2.34 -10.90
CA THR A 142 23.99 -1.47 -11.66
C THR A 142 24.78 -2.24 -12.71
N VAL A 143 24.98 -3.54 -12.53
CA VAL A 143 25.71 -4.41 -13.46
C VAL A 143 25.03 -4.47 -14.83
N PHE A 144 23.69 -4.58 -14.88
CA PHE A 144 22.94 -4.59 -16.14
C PHE A 144 23.01 -3.25 -16.89
N ILE A 145 22.98 -2.13 -16.17
CA ILE A 145 23.07 -0.79 -16.76
C ILE A 145 24.47 -0.56 -17.35
N GLY A 146 25.52 -0.96 -16.63
CA GLY A 146 26.90 -0.86 -17.13
C GLY A 146 27.14 -1.70 -18.39
N LEU A 147 26.58 -2.91 -18.44
CA LEU A 147 26.70 -3.79 -19.60
C LEU A 147 25.98 -3.23 -20.84
N ALA A 148 24.79 -2.63 -20.66
CA ALA A 148 24.06 -1.98 -21.74
C ALA A 148 24.85 -0.80 -22.34
N ILE A 149 25.47 0.05 -21.50
CA ILE A 149 26.29 1.19 -21.97
C ILE A 149 27.52 0.69 -22.74
N ALA A 150 28.18 -0.36 -22.26
CA ALA A 150 29.34 -0.93 -22.94
C ALA A 150 28.98 -1.45 -24.34
N VAL A 151 27.85 -2.15 -24.49
CA VAL A 151 27.37 -2.66 -25.78
C VAL A 151 27.06 -1.51 -26.75
N ILE A 152 26.41 -0.44 -26.28
CA ILE A 152 26.10 0.73 -27.11
C ILE A 152 27.38 1.42 -27.59
N LEU A 153 28.37 1.62 -26.72
CA LEU A 153 29.66 2.19 -27.10
C LEU A 153 30.41 1.32 -28.11
N LEU A 154 30.35 0.00 -27.95
CA LEU A 154 30.99 -0.95 -28.86
C LEU A 154 30.32 -0.93 -30.24
N MET A 155 28.98 -0.84 -30.29
CA MET A 155 28.26 -0.64 -31.55
C MET A 155 28.63 0.68 -32.21
N LEU A 156 28.60 1.80 -31.49
CA LEU A 156 28.97 3.11 -32.05
C LEU A 156 30.41 3.12 -32.56
N TRP A 157 31.34 2.50 -31.84
CA TRP A 157 32.73 2.35 -32.27
C TRP A 157 32.87 1.47 -33.53
N PHE A 158 32.12 0.38 -33.60
CA PHE A 158 32.10 -0.51 -34.76
C PHE A 158 31.55 0.20 -36.00
N PHE A 159 30.46 0.94 -35.87
CA PHE A 159 29.88 1.74 -36.96
C PHE A 159 30.82 2.87 -37.41
N ALA A 160 31.53 3.53 -36.49
CA ALA A 160 32.49 4.58 -36.84
C ALA A 160 33.77 4.05 -37.52
N LYS A 161 34.08 2.75 -37.37
CA LYS A 161 35.26 2.13 -37.99
C LYS A 161 34.95 1.46 -39.33
N ASN A 162 33.71 1.05 -39.55
CA ASN A 162 33.27 0.32 -40.74
C ASN A 162 32.42 1.17 -41.71
N GLY A 163 32.30 2.47 -41.50
CA GLY A 163 31.73 3.45 -42.43
C GLY A 163 32.81 4.42 -42.89
#